data_AF-A0A0L8H523-F1
#
_entry.id   AF-A0A0L8H523-F1
#
_cell.length_a   1.000
_cell.length_b   1.000
_cell.length_c   1.000
_cell.angle_alpha   90.00
_cell.angle_beta   90.00
_cell.angle_gamma   90.00
#
_symmetry.space_group_name_H-M   'P 1'
#
loop_
_entity.id
_entity.type
_entity.pdbx_description
1 polymer ?
#
loop_
_entity_poly.entity_id
_entity_poly.type
_entity_poly.pdbx_seq_one_letter_code
_entity_poly.pdbx_strand_id
1 'polypeptide(L)'
;MKVSTMSAKPNSIDTNAGNMNDSQKRVKYRREPDKRIFVNRSLNLNKIKFFGFDMDYTLAVYKSPDYESMCFEELKKRLINIGYPKAIKEFKYDPSFPV
;
A
#
# COMPACT_ATOMS: atom_id res chain seq x y z
N MET A 1 -18.04 -12.64 26.75
CA MET A 1 -18.25 -11.19 26.57
C MET A 1 -18.09 -10.52 27.93
N LYS A 2 -16.95 -9.85 28.18
CA LYS A 2 -16.74 -9.07 29.41
C LYS A 2 -16.81 -7.59 29.07
N VAL A 3 -17.85 -6.94 29.56
CA VAL A 3 -18.02 -5.50 29.57
C VAL A 3 -17.21 -4.99 30.77
N SER A 4 -16.21 -4.14 30.56
CA SER A 4 -15.48 -3.48 31.65
C SER A 4 -15.86 -2.00 31.67
N THR A 5 -16.43 -1.63 32.80
CA THR A 5 -16.93 -0.33 33.19
C THR A 5 -15.79 0.64 33.51
N MET A 6 -15.98 1.91 33.14
CA MET A 6 -15.10 3.02 33.54
C MET A 6 -15.29 3.34 35.02
N SER A 7 -14.18 3.58 35.74
CA SER A 7 -14.19 4.20 37.07
C SER A 7 -13.19 5.36 37.08
N ALA A 8 -13.68 6.56 37.39
CA ALA A 8 -12.93 7.81 37.50
C ALA A 8 -12.44 8.06 38.94
N LYS A 9 -11.34 8.81 39.08
CA LYS A 9 -10.99 9.80 40.14
C LYS A 9 -9.50 10.20 40.04
N PRO A 10 -9.04 11.33 40.63
CA PRO A 10 -9.71 12.62 40.89
C PRO A 10 -8.86 13.84 40.43
N ASN A 11 -9.49 15.01 40.46
CA ASN A 11 -8.92 16.33 40.15
C ASN A 11 -7.84 16.77 41.16
N SER A 12 -6.77 17.42 40.68
CA SER A 12 -6.06 18.47 41.41
C SER A 12 -6.44 19.82 40.81
N ILE A 13 -7.15 20.62 41.60
CA ILE A 13 -7.50 22.01 41.31
C ILE A 13 -6.27 22.84 41.67
N ASP A 14 -5.58 23.37 40.66
CA ASP A 14 -4.76 24.57 40.84
C ASP A 14 -5.37 25.69 40.00
N THR A 15 -5.79 26.71 40.74
CA THR A 15 -6.38 27.94 40.28
C THR A 15 -5.32 28.78 39.57
N ASN A 16 -5.52 29.09 38.28
CA ASN A 16 -5.15 30.40 37.78
C ASN A 16 -5.96 30.77 36.54
N ALA A 17 -6.69 31.87 36.67
CA ALA A 17 -7.46 32.48 35.61
C ALA A 17 -6.54 33.11 34.55
N GLY A 18 -6.94 33.00 33.29
CA GLY A 18 -6.45 33.87 32.22
C GLY A 18 -5.26 33.35 31.43
N ASN A 19 -5.53 32.54 30.39
CA ASN A 19 -5.07 32.88 29.04
C ASN A 19 -5.77 31.99 28.00
N MET A 20 -6.77 32.55 27.34
CA MET A 20 -7.32 32.01 26.10
C MET A 20 -6.27 32.14 25.01
N ASN A 21 -5.42 31.14 24.85
CA ASN A 21 -4.70 30.91 23.61
C ASN A 21 -5.20 29.60 23.04
N ASP A 22 -6.34 29.69 22.34
CA ASP A 22 -6.89 28.64 21.48
C ASP A 22 -5.96 28.44 20.27
N SER A 23 -4.74 28.01 20.54
CA SER A 23 -3.87 27.37 19.56
C SER A 23 -4.37 25.93 19.41
N GLN A 24 -5.59 25.79 18.90
CA GLN A 24 -6.05 24.56 18.27
C GLN A 24 -5.00 24.20 17.22
N LYS A 25 -4.04 23.36 17.62
CA LYS A 25 -3.13 22.68 16.72
C LYS A 25 -4.06 21.93 15.75
N ARG A 26 -4.28 22.51 14.57
CA ARG A 26 -4.90 21.81 13.45
C ARG A 26 -4.05 20.57 13.26
N VAL A 27 -4.54 19.42 13.74
CA VAL A 27 -3.88 18.14 13.53
C VAL A 27 -3.85 17.97 12.02
N LYS A 28 -2.69 18.26 11.44
CA LYS A 28 -2.45 18.12 10.02
C LYS A 28 -2.53 16.61 9.81
N TYR A 29 -3.69 16.10 9.37
CA TYR A 29 -3.90 14.69 9.04
C TYR A 29 -3.05 14.33 7.81
N ARG A 30 -1.74 14.35 7.99
CA ARG A 30 -0.77 13.85 7.03
C ARG A 30 -0.58 12.39 7.39
N ARG A 31 -1.35 11.52 6.74
CA ARG A 31 -1.14 10.06 6.82
C ARG A 31 0.29 9.72 6.44
N GLU A 32 0.78 8.56 6.87
CA GLU A 32 2.06 8.02 6.40
C GLU A 32 2.13 8.04 4.86
N PRO A 33 3.30 8.34 4.25
CA PRO A 33 3.44 8.41 2.78
C PRO A 33 2.83 7.21 2.05
N ASP A 34 3.03 6.00 2.56
CA ASP A 34 2.54 4.74 1.98
C ASP A 34 1.01 4.61 1.95
N LYS A 35 0.30 5.44 2.72
CA LYS A 35 -1.17 5.46 2.82
C LYS A 35 -1.78 6.66 2.11
N ARG A 36 -1.01 7.39 1.31
CA ARG A 36 -1.48 8.58 0.57
C ARG A 36 -1.85 8.22 -0.86
N ILE A 37 -2.83 8.97 -1.38
CA ILE A 37 -3.15 8.99 -2.81
C ILE A 37 -2.43 10.21 -3.39
N PHE A 38 -1.52 9.99 -4.33
CA PHE A 38 -0.79 11.06 -5.00
C PHE A 38 -1.61 11.64 -6.16
N VAL A 39 -1.43 12.93 -6.42
CA VAL A 39 -2.23 13.67 -7.40
C VAL A 39 -1.31 14.38 -8.37
N ASN A 40 -1.34 13.99 -9.65
CA ASN A 40 -0.64 14.69 -10.72
C ASN A 40 -1.48 15.85 -11.28
N ARG A 41 -2.82 15.68 -11.34
CA ARG A 41 -3.79 16.68 -11.81
C ARG A 41 -4.97 16.74 -10.85
N SER A 42 -5.48 17.94 -10.59
CA SER A 42 -6.63 18.12 -9.71
C SER A 42 -7.84 17.34 -10.22
N LEU A 43 -8.41 16.49 -9.36
CA LEU A 43 -9.56 15.64 -9.64
C LEU A 43 -10.63 15.88 -8.56
N ASN A 44 -11.85 16.24 -8.99
CA ASN A 44 -12.98 16.37 -8.08
C ASN A 44 -13.80 15.07 -8.07
N LEU A 45 -13.67 14.28 -7.00
CA LEU A 45 -14.32 12.98 -6.86
C LEU A 45 -15.85 13.06 -6.87
N ASN A 46 -16.46 14.19 -6.50
CA ASN A 46 -17.92 14.35 -6.51
C ASN A 46 -18.52 14.30 -7.93
N LYS A 47 -17.71 14.51 -8.98
CA LYS A 47 -18.15 14.44 -10.38
C LYS A 47 -18.06 13.03 -10.98
N ILE A 48 -17.42 12.09 -10.28
CA ILE A 48 -17.23 10.71 -10.77
C ILE A 48 -18.47 9.88 -10.42
N LYS A 49 -19.06 9.23 -11.42
CA LYS A 49 -20.27 8.39 -11.27
C LYS A 49 -19.99 6.89 -11.34
N PHE A 50 -18.88 6.50 -11.94
CA PHE A 50 -18.51 5.11 -12.17
C PHE A 50 -17.07 4.89 -11.75
N PHE A 51 -16.83 3.72 -11.16
CA PHE A 51 -15.50 3.27 -10.75
C PHE A 51 -15.23 1.96 -11.50
N GLY A 52 -14.27 2.00 -12.42
CA GLY A 52 -13.78 0.81 -13.10
C GLY A 52 -12.56 0.26 -12.37
N PHE A 53 -12.47 -1.06 -12.27
CA PHE A 53 -11.31 -1.75 -11.71
C PHE A 53 -10.75 -2.70 -12.77
N ASP A 54 -9.43 -2.70 -12.90
CA ASP A 54 -8.71 -3.76 -13.58
C ASP A 54 -8.43 -4.90 -12.57
N MET A 55 -8.11 -6.09 -13.06
CA MET A 55 -7.91 -7.28 -12.21
C MET A 55 -6.44 -7.47 -11.86
N ASP A 56 -5.60 -7.76 -12.85
CA ASP A 56 -4.22 -8.18 -12.63
C ASP A 56 -3.35 -6.98 -12.22
N TYR A 57 -2.55 -7.14 -11.17
CA TYR A 57 -1.76 -6.09 -10.54
C TYR A 57 -2.53 -4.86 -10.00
N THR A 58 -3.86 -4.85 -10.11
CA THR A 58 -4.72 -3.80 -9.54
C THR A 58 -5.50 -4.33 -8.33
N LEU A 59 -6.38 -5.31 -8.54
CA LEU A 59 -7.08 -5.98 -7.44
C LEU A 59 -6.30 -7.22 -6.96
N ALA A 60 -5.74 -7.97 -7.89
CA ALA A 60 -4.90 -9.14 -7.64
C ALA A 60 -3.42 -8.75 -7.73
N VAL A 61 -2.84 -8.38 -6.59
CA VAL A 61 -1.41 -8.09 -6.50
C VAL A 61 -0.64 -9.41 -6.34
N TYR A 62 0.09 -9.79 -7.37
CA TYR A 62 0.97 -10.96 -7.32
C TYR A 62 2.18 -10.71 -6.42
N LYS A 63 2.64 -11.78 -5.76
CA LYS A 63 3.81 -11.71 -4.88
C LYS A 63 5.08 -11.76 -5.71
N SER A 64 5.86 -10.69 -5.64
CA SER A 64 7.22 -10.64 -6.17
C SER A 64 8.21 -11.23 -5.15
N PRO A 65 9.22 -12.02 -5.57
CA PRO A 65 9.58 -12.40 -6.94
C PRO A 65 8.99 -13.75 -7.42
N ASP A 66 8.08 -14.35 -6.64
CA ASP A 66 7.62 -15.73 -6.86
C ASP A 66 6.89 -15.89 -8.19
N TYR A 67 6.02 -14.94 -8.53
CA TYR A 67 5.24 -14.97 -9.77
C TYR A 67 6.13 -14.83 -11.00
N GLU A 68 7.05 -13.85 -10.99
CA GLU A 68 7.97 -13.58 -12.08
C GLU A 68 8.94 -14.75 -12.29
N SER A 69 9.42 -15.36 -11.19
CA SER A 69 10.26 -16.56 -11.25
C SER A 69 9.53 -17.73 -11.90
N MET A 70 8.27 -17.96 -11.54
CA MET A 70 7.44 -19.01 -12.13
C MET A 70 7.20 -18.78 -13.62
N CYS A 71 6.84 -17.56 -14.01
CA CYS A 71 6.69 -17.19 -15.42
C CYS A 71 7.99 -17.39 -16.21
N PHE A 72 9.14 -17.05 -15.63
CA PHE A 72 10.44 -17.23 -16.27
C PHE A 72 10.77 -18.71 -16.51
N GLU A 73 10.50 -19.58 -15.54
CA GLU A 73 10.69 -21.03 -15.70
C GLU A 73 9.81 -21.62 -16.79
N GLU A 74 8.53 -21.25 -16.85
CA GLU A 74 7.61 -21.73 -17.89
C GLU A 74 7.99 -21.21 -19.27
N LEU A 75 8.43 -19.94 -19.37
CA LEU A 75 8.88 -19.37 -20.62
C LEU A 75 10.13 -20.10 -21.16
N LYS A 76 11.12 -20.41 -20.30
CA LYS A 76 12.29 -21.20 -20.68
C LYS A 76 11.89 -22.55 -21.27
N LYS A 77 10.97 -23.27 -20.62
CA LYS A 77 10.46 -24.56 -21.12
C LYS A 77 9.84 -24.39 -22.51
N ARG A 78 9.01 -23.36 -22.70
CA ARG A 78 8.37 -23.07 -23.99
C ARG A 78 9.40 -22.75 -25.08
N LEU A 79 10.43 -21.95 -24.77
CA LEU A 79 11.49 -21.59 -25.71
C LEU A 79 12.29 -22.82 -26.17
N ILE A 80 12.65 -23.71 -25.24
CA ILE A 80 13.33 -24.97 -25.59
C ILE A 80 12.44 -25.82 -26.52
N ASN A 81 11.14 -25.87 -26.24
CA ASN A 81 10.19 -26.65 -27.04
C ASN A 81 10.04 -26.15 -28.48
N ILE A 82 10.25 -24.86 -28.74
CA ILE A 82 10.21 -24.28 -30.10
C ILE A 82 11.56 -24.32 -30.82
N GLY A 83 12.61 -24.88 -30.19
CA GLY A 83 13.91 -25.14 -30.82
C GLY A 83 15.08 -24.29 -30.31
N TYR A 84 14.92 -23.53 -29.22
CA TYR A 84 16.06 -22.79 -28.64
C TYR A 84 17.08 -23.74 -27.97
N PRO A 85 18.36 -23.33 -27.86
CA PRO A 85 19.39 -24.12 -27.21
C PRO A 85 19.03 -24.51 -25.78
N LYS A 86 19.24 -25.78 -25.41
CA LYS A 86 18.94 -26.28 -24.06
C LYS A 86 19.74 -25.57 -22.95
N ALA A 87 20.84 -24.90 -23.29
CA ALA A 87 21.66 -24.11 -22.37
C ALA A 87 20.84 -23.02 -21.63
N ILE A 88 19.78 -22.49 -22.24
CA ILE A 88 18.94 -21.47 -21.58
C ILE A 88 18.24 -21.98 -20.32
N LYS A 89 18.13 -23.30 -20.13
CA LYS A 89 17.54 -23.92 -18.94
C LYS A 89 18.29 -23.53 -17.66
N GLU A 90 19.59 -23.27 -17.76
CA GLU A 90 20.48 -22.95 -16.65
C GLU A 90 20.30 -21.53 -16.12
N PHE A 91 19.67 -20.64 -16.90
CA PHE A 91 19.41 -19.28 -16.47
C PHE A 91 18.46 -19.27 -15.29
N LYS A 92 18.76 -18.44 -14.30
CA LYS A 92 17.90 -18.19 -13.14
C LYS A 92 17.36 -16.77 -13.23
N TYR A 93 16.12 -16.61 -12.79
CA TYR A 93 15.54 -15.29 -12.67
C TYR A 93 16.27 -14.50 -11.57
N ASP A 94 16.75 -13.31 -11.92
CA ASP A 94 17.35 -12.35 -11.00
C ASP A 94 16.40 -11.15 -10.85
N PRO A 95 15.71 -11.00 -9.71
CA PRO A 95 14.78 -9.89 -9.47
C PRO A 95 15.47 -8.51 -9.41
N SER A 96 16.79 -8.46 -9.23
CA SER A 96 17.53 -7.20 -9.11
C SER A 96 17.96 -6.61 -10.45
N PHE A 97 17.90 -7.40 -11.52
CA PHE A 97 18.26 -6.98 -12.87
C PHE A 97 17.20 -6.09 -13.55
N PRO A 98 15.90 -6.49 -13.59
CA PRO A 98 14.85 -5.63 -14.12
C PRO A 98 14.52 -4.48 -13.13
N VAL A 99 14.17 -3.31 -13.67
CA VAL A 99 13.84 -2.08 -12.92
C VAL A 99 12.36 -1.77 -13.05
#